data_AF-A0A0R3Q679-F1
#
_entry.id   AF-A0A0R3Q679-F1
#
_cell.length_a   1.000
_cell.length_b   1.000
_cell.length_c   1.000
_cell.angle_alpha   90.00
_cell.angle_beta   90.00
_cell.angle_gamma   90.00
#
_symmetry.space_group_name_H-M   'P 1'
#
loop_
_entity.id
_entity.type
_entity.pdbx_description
1 polymer ?
#
loop_
_entity_poly.entity_id
_entity_poly.type
_entity_poly.pdbx_seq_one_letter_code
_entity_poly.pdbx_strand_id
1 'polypeptide(L)'
;MYGVVVTPPLNETEIMHVVYVGEKIPLLFIKRIPISNRAKLTKKEYKDLEKAERSRSLMFGDWIEFEESDVIEGCIEKYVKIFPLSSCRSSGDHLQIESTCVFSPSARGWENECYCELFGKVRVDPELRNCFLADVAYRCWISVEVTRISSLNVELAEYIDVSEELNLVNEAPWNHKDPRFVTIVSSDTDEGDSDSKQISFPYEIYGVPGVL
;
A
#
# COMPACT_ATOMS: atom_id res chain seq x y z
N MET A 1 3.50 -13.11 -5.43
CA MET A 1 3.12 -11.70 -5.50
C MET A 1 2.06 -11.44 -4.44
N TYR A 2 2.06 -10.26 -3.84
CA TYR A 2 1.04 -9.85 -2.86
C TYR A 2 0.12 -8.81 -3.46
N GLY A 3 -1.16 -8.87 -3.14
CA GLY A 3 -2.11 -7.85 -3.54
C GLY A 3 -3.17 -7.61 -2.48
N VAL A 4 -3.77 -6.43 -2.54
CA VAL A 4 -4.88 -6.02 -1.67
C VAL A 4 -6.13 -5.75 -2.51
N VAL A 5 -7.26 -6.27 -2.04
CA VAL A 5 -8.57 -6.07 -2.67
C VAL A 5 -9.08 -4.68 -2.34
N VAL A 6 -9.23 -3.82 -3.35
CA VAL A 6 -9.54 -2.39 -3.17
C VAL A 6 -10.96 -1.99 -3.61
N THR A 7 -11.82 -2.94 -4.02
CA THR A 7 -13.19 -2.63 -4.45
C THR A 7 -14.29 -3.51 -3.86
N PRO A 8 -15.52 -2.95 -3.78
CA PRO A 8 -16.78 -3.69 -3.94
C PRO A 8 -16.74 -4.77 -5.00
N PRO A 9 -17.54 -5.83 -4.83
CA PRO A 9 -18.09 -6.55 -5.98
C PRO A 9 -18.66 -5.54 -6.99
N LEU A 10 -17.97 -5.32 -8.11
CA LEU A 10 -18.32 -4.26 -9.06
C LEU A 10 -19.46 -4.63 -10.02
N ASN A 11 -19.69 -5.93 -10.24
CA ASN A 11 -20.69 -6.42 -11.19
C ASN A 11 -21.53 -7.53 -10.52
N GLU A 12 -22.85 -7.36 -10.55
CA GLU A 12 -23.81 -8.29 -9.94
C GLU A 12 -23.94 -9.60 -10.74
N THR A 13 -23.71 -9.56 -12.06
CA THR A 13 -23.77 -10.75 -12.92
C THR A 13 -22.51 -11.62 -12.80
N GLU A 14 -21.38 -10.99 -12.53
CA GLU A 14 -20.06 -11.59 -12.30
C GLU A 14 -19.32 -10.75 -11.26
N ILE A 15 -19.12 -11.27 -10.05
CA ILE A 15 -18.43 -10.50 -9.01
C ILE A 15 -16.98 -10.25 -9.47
N MET A 16 -16.65 -8.98 -9.68
CA MET A 16 -15.29 -8.52 -10.01
C MET A 16 -14.72 -7.72 -8.86
N HIS A 17 -13.53 -8.12 -8.41
CA HIS A 17 -12.71 -7.37 -7.45
C HIS A 17 -11.49 -6.81 -8.16
N VAL A 18 -11.12 -5.57 -7.85
CA VAL A 18 -9.87 -4.96 -8.28
C VAL A 18 -8.81 -5.18 -7.22
N VAL A 19 -7.62 -5.58 -7.65
CA VAL A 19 -6.48 -5.90 -6.81
C VAL A 19 -5.33 -4.96 -7.14
N TYR A 20 -4.87 -4.24 -6.12
CA TYR A 20 -3.64 -3.47 -6.19
C TYR A 20 -2.46 -4.33 -5.77
N VAL A 21 -1.36 -4.28 -6.53
CA VAL A 21 -0.15 -5.09 -6.32
C VAL A 21 1.07 -4.20 -6.08
N GLY A 22 1.17 -3.09 -6.82
CA GLY A 22 2.24 -2.12 -6.70
C GLY A 22 2.17 -1.06 -7.79
N GLU A 23 2.86 0.07 -7.62
CA GLU A 23 2.73 1.27 -8.46
C GLU A 23 3.03 1.00 -9.94
N LYS A 24 4.00 0.12 -10.23
CA LYS A 24 4.44 -0.21 -11.59
C LYS A 24 3.64 -1.37 -12.23
N ILE A 25 2.73 -1.97 -11.49
CA ILE A 25 1.96 -3.14 -11.93
C ILE A 25 0.54 -2.68 -12.25
N PRO A 26 -0.01 -3.00 -13.43
CA PRO A 26 -1.39 -2.67 -13.73
C PRO A 26 -2.33 -3.32 -12.72
N LEU A 27 -3.47 -2.68 -12.47
CA LEU A 27 -4.51 -3.27 -11.63
C LEU A 27 -4.94 -4.62 -12.19
N LEU A 28 -5.04 -5.59 -11.30
CA LEU A 28 -5.48 -6.94 -11.63
C LEU A 28 -6.92 -7.14 -11.16
N PHE A 29 -7.58 -8.15 -11.72
CA PHE A 29 -8.98 -8.43 -11.42
C PHE A 29 -9.16 -9.86 -10.96
N ILE A 30 -10.12 -10.07 -10.05
CA ILE A 30 -10.60 -11.40 -9.71
C ILE A 30 -12.06 -11.48 -10.13
N LYS A 31 -12.35 -12.38 -11.06
CA LYS A 31 -13.68 -12.64 -11.57
C LYS A 31 -14.24 -13.92 -10.96
N ARG A 32 -15.40 -13.84 -10.31
CA ARG A 32 -16.16 -15.02 -9.89
C ARG A 32 -17.03 -15.55 -11.02
N ILE A 33 -17.24 -16.87 -10.98
CA ILE A 33 -18.05 -17.60 -11.96
C ILE A 33 -19.51 -17.06 -11.93
N PRO A 34 -20.13 -16.80 -13.10
CA PRO A 34 -21.51 -16.32 -13.17
C PRO A 34 -22.50 -17.25 -12.48
N ILE A 35 -23.53 -16.66 -11.88
CA ILE A 35 -24.64 -17.37 -11.21
C ILE A 35 -25.40 -18.27 -12.21
N SER A 36 -25.44 -17.90 -13.50
CA SER A 36 -26.16 -18.61 -14.56
C SER A 36 -25.66 -20.03 -14.82
N ASN A 37 -24.40 -20.35 -14.51
CA ASN A 37 -23.87 -21.72 -14.63
C ASN A 37 -24.38 -22.67 -13.52
N ARG A 38 -25.06 -22.16 -12.49
CA ARG A 38 -25.52 -22.96 -11.35
C ARG A 38 -26.78 -23.77 -11.62
N ALA A 39 -27.57 -23.38 -12.63
CA ALA A 39 -28.85 -24.04 -12.96
C ALA A 39 -28.69 -25.47 -13.51
N LYS A 40 -27.49 -25.83 -14.00
CA LYS A 40 -27.19 -27.16 -14.55
C LYS A 40 -26.52 -28.11 -13.53
N LEU A 41 -26.26 -27.64 -12.31
CA LEU A 41 -25.56 -28.42 -11.29
C LEU A 41 -26.53 -29.31 -10.51
N THR A 42 -26.07 -30.50 -10.13
CA THR A 42 -26.78 -31.34 -9.16
C THR A 42 -26.77 -30.69 -7.77
N LYS A 43 -27.68 -31.11 -6.88
CA LYS A 43 -27.75 -30.58 -5.49
C LYS A 43 -26.43 -30.71 -4.71
N LYS A 44 -25.63 -31.75 -4.98
CA LYS A 44 -24.35 -31.97 -4.31
C LYS A 44 -23.30 -31.01 -4.86
N GLU A 45 -23.15 -30.93 -6.18
CA GLU A 45 -22.23 -30.01 -6.83
C GLU A 45 -22.52 -28.56 -6.46
N TYR A 46 -23.80 -28.19 -6.34
CA TYR A 46 -24.20 -26.86 -5.89
C TYR A 46 -23.69 -26.56 -4.47
N LYS A 47 -23.87 -27.48 -3.52
CA LYS A 47 -23.41 -27.30 -2.13
C LYS A 47 -21.88 -27.23 -2.03
N ASP A 48 -21.18 -28.07 -2.78
CA ASP A 48 -19.72 -28.09 -2.80
C ASP A 48 -19.16 -26.79 -3.40
N LEU A 49 -19.79 -26.30 -4.47
CA LEU A 49 -19.48 -25.01 -5.07
C LEU A 49 -19.72 -23.85 -4.10
N GLU A 50 -20.86 -23.82 -3.41
CA GLU A 50 -21.18 -22.76 -2.43
C GLU A 50 -20.19 -22.75 -1.26
N LYS A 51 -19.79 -23.93 -0.77
CA LYS A 51 -18.78 -24.07 0.28
C LYS A 51 -17.41 -23.56 -0.18
N ALA A 52 -17.00 -23.93 -1.40
CA ALA A 52 -15.76 -23.44 -2.00
C ALA A 52 -15.80 -21.92 -2.23
N GLU A 53 -16.91 -21.39 -2.71
CA GLU A 53 -17.09 -19.95 -2.92
C GLU A 53 -17.01 -19.15 -1.63
N ARG A 54 -17.67 -19.62 -0.54
CA ARG A 54 -17.56 -18.98 0.77
C ARG A 54 -16.14 -18.99 1.30
N SER A 55 -15.41 -20.09 1.12
CA SER A 55 -14.01 -20.16 1.56
C SER A 55 -13.09 -19.21 0.78
N ARG A 56 -13.46 -18.84 -0.45
CA ARG A 56 -12.70 -17.94 -1.33
C ARG A 56 -13.27 -16.52 -1.40
N SER A 57 -14.33 -16.19 -0.65
CA SER A 57 -15.02 -14.91 -0.81
C SER A 57 -14.15 -13.75 -0.39
N LEU A 58 -13.85 -12.84 -1.30
CA LEU A 58 -13.05 -11.66 -1.01
C LEU A 58 -13.92 -10.51 -0.51
N MET A 59 -13.39 -9.77 0.44
CA MET A 59 -13.92 -8.54 1.02
C MET A 59 -12.90 -7.41 0.81
N PHE A 60 -13.26 -6.16 1.12
CA PHE A 60 -12.33 -5.04 0.95
C PHE A 60 -11.23 -5.14 2.00
N GLY A 61 -10.01 -4.84 1.57
CA GLY A 61 -8.84 -4.96 2.43
C GLY A 61 -8.38 -6.40 2.66
N ASP A 62 -9.03 -7.41 2.04
CA ASP A 62 -8.46 -8.75 2.03
C ASP A 62 -7.13 -8.73 1.28
N TRP A 63 -6.10 -9.28 1.93
CA TRP A 63 -4.80 -9.49 1.32
C TRP A 63 -4.72 -10.88 0.73
N ILE A 64 -4.11 -10.97 -0.44
CA ILE A 64 -3.95 -12.20 -1.19
C ILE A 64 -2.52 -12.40 -1.65
N GLU A 65 -2.14 -13.66 -1.78
CA GLU A 65 -0.91 -14.11 -2.40
C GLU A 65 -1.25 -14.96 -3.65
N PHE A 66 -0.49 -14.75 -4.73
CA PHE A 66 -0.65 -15.45 -6.00
C PHE A 66 0.66 -15.49 -6.78
N GLU A 67 0.79 -16.40 -7.75
CA GLU A 67 1.94 -16.43 -8.65
C GLU A 67 1.68 -15.58 -9.90
N GLU A 68 2.75 -15.06 -10.53
CA GLU A 68 2.62 -14.34 -11.81
C GLU A 68 2.03 -15.24 -12.91
N SER A 69 2.31 -16.55 -12.84
CA SER A 69 1.76 -17.58 -13.72
C SER A 69 0.24 -17.73 -13.63
N ASP A 70 -0.38 -17.29 -12.53
CA ASP A 70 -1.82 -17.33 -12.31
C ASP A 70 -2.54 -16.09 -12.88
N VAL A 71 -1.79 -15.14 -13.46
CA VAL A 71 -2.34 -13.94 -14.09
C VAL A 71 -2.54 -14.16 -15.59
N ILE A 72 -3.80 -14.22 -16.02
CA ILE A 72 -4.17 -14.39 -17.42
C ILE A 72 -5.00 -13.20 -17.86
N GLU A 73 -4.51 -12.45 -18.85
CA GLU A 73 -5.19 -11.27 -19.41
C GLU A 73 -5.60 -10.23 -18.34
N GLY A 74 -4.79 -10.07 -17.30
CA GLY A 74 -5.06 -9.17 -16.18
C GLY A 74 -6.01 -9.73 -15.12
N CYS A 75 -6.47 -10.96 -15.25
CA CYS A 75 -7.27 -11.66 -14.25
C CYS A 75 -6.40 -12.63 -13.44
N ILE A 76 -6.53 -12.61 -12.11
CA ILE A 76 -5.92 -13.58 -11.21
C ILE A 76 -6.84 -14.79 -11.11
N GLU A 77 -6.42 -15.94 -11.64
CA GLU A 77 -7.22 -17.17 -11.62
C GLU A 77 -7.14 -17.92 -10.29
N LYS A 78 -5.95 -17.92 -9.67
CA LYS A 78 -5.70 -18.59 -8.39
C LYS A 78 -5.02 -17.64 -7.44
N TYR A 79 -5.45 -17.71 -6.19
CA TYR A 79 -4.92 -16.92 -5.10
C TYR A 79 -5.20 -17.63 -3.78
N VAL A 80 -4.44 -17.24 -2.76
CA VAL A 80 -4.63 -17.64 -1.37
C VAL A 80 -4.83 -16.38 -0.55
N LYS A 81 -5.83 -16.36 0.33
CA LYS A 81 -5.96 -15.29 1.30
C LYS A 81 -4.87 -15.39 2.35
N ILE A 82 -4.25 -14.27 2.69
CA ILE A 82 -3.20 -14.19 3.69
C ILE A 82 -3.61 -13.25 4.82
N PHE A 83 -2.79 -13.21 5.87
CA PHE A 83 -2.95 -12.20 6.91
C PHE A 83 -2.70 -10.80 6.35
N PRO A 84 -3.44 -9.78 6.82
CA PRO A 84 -3.23 -8.42 6.35
C PRO A 84 -1.80 -7.94 6.57
N LEU A 85 -1.17 -7.44 5.51
CA LEU A 85 0.17 -6.83 5.61
C LEU A 85 0.10 -5.41 6.19
N SER A 86 -1.06 -4.76 6.07
CA SER A 86 -1.33 -3.47 6.68
C SER A 86 -2.77 -3.41 7.18
N SER A 87 -3.00 -2.62 8.23
CA SER A 87 -4.33 -2.38 8.76
C SER A 87 -5.22 -1.73 7.70
N CYS A 88 -6.50 -2.09 7.68
CA CYS A 88 -7.48 -1.48 6.79
C CYS A 88 -8.79 -1.21 7.52
N ARG A 89 -9.50 -0.15 7.11
CA ARG A 89 -10.83 0.18 7.59
C ARG A 89 -11.70 0.72 6.45
N SER A 90 -13.01 0.54 6.57
CA SER A 90 -13.97 1.18 5.68
C SER A 90 -14.33 2.56 6.25
N SER A 91 -14.26 3.60 5.42
CA SER A 91 -14.75 4.95 5.74
C SER A 91 -15.72 5.40 4.67
N GLY A 92 -17.02 5.30 4.95
CA GLY A 92 -18.06 5.49 3.93
C GLY A 92 -17.90 4.48 2.79
N ASP A 93 -17.77 4.99 1.57
CA ASP A 93 -17.59 4.19 0.35
C ASP A 93 -16.12 3.94 -0.01
N HIS A 94 -15.17 4.44 0.80
CA HIS A 94 -13.75 4.33 0.54
C HIS A 94 -13.08 3.29 1.45
N LEU A 95 -12.15 2.53 0.87
CA LEU A 95 -11.23 1.70 1.64
C LEU A 95 -10.07 2.59 2.11
N GLN A 96 -9.79 2.58 3.40
CA GLN A 96 -8.60 3.20 3.96
C GLN A 96 -7.61 2.13 4.39
N ILE A 97 -6.37 2.26 3.94
CA ILE A 97 -5.28 1.35 4.30
C ILE A 97 -4.22 2.17 5.03
N GLU A 98 -3.76 1.66 6.15
CA GLU A 98 -2.67 2.25 6.91
C GLU A 98 -1.37 2.05 6.14
N SER A 99 -0.58 3.11 5.98
CA SER A 99 0.76 3.00 5.39
C SER A 99 1.65 4.16 5.86
N THR A 100 2.95 4.02 5.64
CA THR A 100 3.94 5.04 5.97
C THR A 100 4.11 5.99 4.79
N CYS A 101 4.07 7.29 5.08
CA CYS A 101 4.21 8.37 4.10
C CYS A 101 5.35 9.32 4.46
N VAL A 102 6.08 9.80 3.45
CA VAL A 102 7.15 10.81 3.59
C VAL A 102 6.81 12.01 2.73
N PHE A 103 6.96 13.22 3.29
CA PHE A 103 6.62 14.48 2.63
C PHE A 103 7.85 15.15 2.05
N SER A 104 7.71 15.76 0.87
CA SER A 104 8.84 16.36 0.16
C SER A 104 9.22 17.74 0.72
N PRO A 105 10.52 18.03 0.92
CA PRO A 105 11.03 19.32 1.41
C PRO A 105 10.98 20.46 0.39
N SER A 106 10.70 20.18 -0.87
CA SER A 106 10.72 21.20 -1.92
C SER A 106 9.68 20.90 -2.97
N ALA A 107 9.20 21.94 -3.64
CA ALA A 107 8.34 21.89 -4.83
C ALA A 107 9.01 21.21 -6.04
N ARG A 108 9.55 20.00 -5.89
CA ARG A 108 10.19 19.21 -6.95
C ARG A 108 9.16 18.35 -7.70
N GLY A 109 7.99 18.90 -7.99
CA GLY A 109 6.87 18.17 -8.60
C GLY A 109 6.11 17.23 -7.65
N TRP A 110 6.22 17.46 -6.33
CA TRP A 110 5.50 16.75 -5.26
C TRP A 110 4.75 17.74 -4.35
N GLU A 111 4.28 18.86 -4.90
CA GLU A 111 3.73 19.96 -4.11
C GLU A 111 2.47 19.57 -3.33
N ASN A 112 1.66 18.66 -3.86
CA ASN A 112 0.45 18.16 -3.19
C ASN A 112 0.46 16.64 -3.20
N GLU A 113 1.65 16.05 -3.04
CA GLU A 113 1.86 14.61 -3.05
C GLU A 113 2.85 14.22 -1.95
N CYS A 114 2.64 13.06 -1.33
CA CYS A 114 3.62 12.39 -0.48
C CYS A 114 3.99 11.03 -1.08
N TYR A 115 5.17 10.54 -0.71
CA TYR A 115 5.62 9.21 -1.08
C TYR A 115 5.16 8.20 -0.03
N CYS A 116 4.44 7.18 -0.44
CA CYS A 116 3.85 6.13 0.37
C CYS A 116 4.51 4.80 0.00
N GLU A 117 4.87 4.01 1.00
CA GLU A 117 5.48 2.68 0.80
C GLU A 117 4.60 1.79 -0.08
N LEU A 118 3.30 1.74 0.21
CA LEU A 118 2.39 0.85 -0.49
C LEU A 118 2.01 1.39 -1.87
N PHE A 119 1.68 2.67 -1.97
CA PHE A 119 1.04 3.25 -3.16
C PHE A 119 1.96 4.07 -4.07
N GLY A 120 3.19 4.37 -3.64
CA GLY A 120 4.07 5.31 -4.33
C GLY A 120 3.57 6.73 -4.17
N LYS A 121 3.09 7.37 -5.25
CA LYS A 121 2.52 8.72 -5.20
C LYS A 121 1.13 8.73 -4.58
N VAL A 122 0.97 9.48 -3.48
CA VAL A 122 -0.33 9.73 -2.84
C VAL A 122 -0.63 11.21 -2.83
N ARG A 123 -1.84 11.60 -3.24
CA ARG A 123 -2.26 13.00 -3.24
C ARG A 123 -2.52 13.48 -1.81
N VAL A 124 -2.18 14.73 -1.54
CA VAL A 124 -2.35 15.37 -0.24
C VAL A 124 -3.15 16.65 -0.44
N ASP A 125 -4.14 16.88 0.42
CA ASP A 125 -4.83 18.16 0.45
C ASP A 125 -3.80 19.31 0.69
N PRO A 126 -3.79 20.36 -0.15
CA PRO A 126 -2.87 21.49 0.02
C PRO A 126 -2.91 22.12 1.42
N GLU A 127 -4.05 22.11 2.09
CA GLU A 127 -4.22 22.62 3.45
C GLU A 127 -3.52 21.73 4.48
N LEU A 128 -3.65 20.41 4.34
CA LEU A 128 -3.02 19.42 5.23
C LEU A 128 -1.52 19.34 5.01
N ARG A 129 -1.04 19.55 3.79
CA ARG A 129 0.38 19.43 3.43
C ARG A 129 1.29 20.27 4.33
N ASN A 130 0.87 21.47 4.69
CA ASN A 130 1.67 22.39 5.52
C ASN A 130 1.78 21.95 6.99
N CYS A 131 1.01 20.94 7.41
CA CYS A 131 1.07 20.38 8.75
C CYS A 131 2.18 19.31 8.92
N PHE A 132 2.79 18.87 7.82
CA PHE A 132 3.80 17.81 7.85
C PHE A 132 5.21 18.37 7.64
N LEU A 133 6.15 17.90 8.45
CA LEU A 133 7.56 18.17 8.25
C LEU A 133 8.07 17.34 7.07
N ALA A 134 8.98 17.95 6.33
CA ALA A 134 9.62 17.27 5.23
C ALA A 134 10.60 16.20 5.70
N ASP A 135 10.75 15.15 4.90
CA ASP A 135 11.66 14.03 5.16
C ASP A 135 11.43 13.32 6.51
N VAL A 136 10.23 13.45 7.06
CA VAL A 136 9.76 12.68 8.21
C VAL A 136 8.78 11.63 7.72
N ALA A 137 8.96 10.40 8.21
CA ALA A 137 8.03 9.31 7.96
C ALA A 137 6.86 9.39 8.94
N TYR A 138 5.65 9.32 8.42
CA TYR A 138 4.41 9.38 9.19
C TYR A 138 3.55 8.18 8.88
N ARG A 139 2.94 7.58 9.91
CA ARG A 139 1.86 6.61 9.73
C ARG A 139 0.58 7.35 9.42
N CYS A 140 -0.06 6.97 8.33
CA CYS A 140 -1.25 7.65 7.82
C CYS A 140 -2.28 6.64 7.31
N TRP A 141 -3.55 7.01 7.40
CA TRP A 141 -4.62 6.36 6.65
C TRP A 141 -4.64 6.91 5.22
N ILE A 142 -4.57 6.00 4.26
CA ILE A 142 -4.60 6.31 2.83
C ILE A 142 -5.93 5.87 2.25
N SER A 143 -6.71 6.81 1.73
CA SER A 143 -7.97 6.55 1.05
C SER A 143 -7.70 6.03 -0.36
N VAL A 144 -8.33 4.92 -0.72
CA VAL A 144 -8.26 4.33 -2.05
C VAL A 144 -9.66 4.34 -2.67
N GLU A 145 -9.75 4.95 -3.84
CA GLU A 145 -10.97 4.99 -4.65
C GLU A 145 -10.69 4.46 -6.05
N VAL A 146 -11.56 3.57 -6.53
CA VAL A 146 -11.44 3.04 -7.89
C VAL A 146 -12.37 3.83 -8.80
N THR A 147 -11.79 4.78 -9.53
CA THR A 147 -12.55 5.73 -10.35
C THR A 147 -12.95 5.15 -11.71
N ARG A 148 -12.11 4.29 -12.28
CA ARG A 148 -12.35 3.53 -13.53
C ARG A 148 -11.77 2.14 -13.36
N ILE A 149 -12.19 1.20 -14.21
CA ILE A 149 -11.78 -0.20 -14.16
C ILE A 149 -10.25 -0.34 -14.03
N SER A 150 -9.46 0.54 -14.63
CA SER A 150 -7.99 0.47 -14.64
C SER A 150 -7.25 1.58 -13.89
N SER A 151 -7.90 2.38 -13.02
CA SER A 151 -7.21 3.47 -12.31
C SER A 151 -7.69 3.63 -10.86
N LEU A 152 -6.73 3.82 -9.96
CA LEU A 152 -6.95 4.20 -8.57
C LEU A 152 -6.72 5.69 -8.39
N ASN A 153 -7.59 6.34 -7.64
CA ASN A 153 -7.26 7.58 -6.95
C ASN A 153 -6.82 7.22 -5.53
N VAL A 154 -5.67 7.74 -5.12
CA VAL A 154 -5.08 7.46 -3.82
C VAL A 154 -4.75 8.78 -3.14
N GLU A 155 -5.37 9.03 -1.99
CA GLU A 155 -5.30 10.30 -1.28
C GLU A 155 -5.05 10.10 0.21
N LEU A 156 -4.29 11.01 0.81
CA LEU A 156 -4.08 11.06 2.25
C LEU A 156 -5.41 11.37 2.94
N ALA A 157 -5.85 10.49 3.84
CA ALA A 157 -7.09 10.68 4.57
C ALA A 157 -6.85 11.28 5.95
N GLU A 158 -6.01 10.64 6.75
CA GLU A 158 -5.84 11.00 8.16
C GLU A 158 -4.42 10.68 8.64
N TYR A 159 -3.86 11.57 9.45
CA TYR A 159 -2.63 11.32 10.19
C TYR A 159 -2.89 10.38 11.38
N ILE A 160 -1.94 9.47 11.65
CA ILE A 160 -1.99 8.58 12.82
C ILE A 160 -0.92 9.00 13.81
N ASP A 161 0.35 8.81 13.44
CA ASP A 161 1.51 9.13 14.29
C ASP A 161 2.79 9.33 13.46
N VAL A 162 3.87 9.77 14.08
CA VAL A 162 5.23 9.70 13.50
C VAL A 162 5.65 8.22 13.42
N SER A 163 6.19 7.81 12.27
CA SER A 163 6.66 6.44 12.09
C SER A 163 7.98 6.23 12.82
N GLU A 164 8.10 5.11 13.53
CA GLU A 164 9.37 4.64 14.09
C GLU A 164 10.30 4.13 12.97
N GLU A 165 9.73 3.71 11.84
CA GLU A 165 10.46 3.19 10.69
C GLU A 165 10.82 4.32 9.72
N LEU A 166 12.07 4.79 9.82
CA LEU A 166 12.59 5.88 9.00
C LEU A 166 13.22 5.42 7.67
N ASN A 167 13.26 4.11 7.41
CA ASN A 167 13.89 3.56 6.20
C ASN A 167 13.29 4.12 4.91
N LEU A 168 11.97 4.34 4.92
CA LEU A 168 11.23 4.89 3.78
C LEU A 168 11.70 6.31 3.39
N VAL A 169 12.28 7.08 4.31
CA VAL A 169 12.83 8.41 4.01
C VAL A 169 13.96 8.31 2.99
N ASN A 170 14.78 7.26 3.05
CA ASN A 170 15.86 7.05 2.08
C ASN A 170 15.34 6.57 0.72
N GLU A 171 14.21 5.85 0.72
CA GLU A 171 13.55 5.36 -0.49
C GLU A 171 12.76 6.46 -1.22
N ALA A 172 12.51 7.59 -0.56
CA ALA A 172 11.80 8.71 -1.13
C ALA A 172 12.50 9.20 -2.43
N PRO A 173 11.77 9.43 -3.54
CA PRO A 173 12.38 9.72 -4.84
C PRO A 173 13.31 10.94 -4.88
N TRP A 174 13.11 11.91 -3.98
CA TRP A 174 13.96 13.11 -3.88
C TRP A 174 15.24 12.91 -3.05
N ASN A 175 15.35 11.82 -2.28
CA ASN A 175 16.51 11.50 -1.47
C ASN A 175 17.48 10.53 -2.17
N HIS A 176 17.03 9.76 -3.17
CA HIS A 176 17.89 8.85 -3.94
C HIS A 176 19.11 9.49 -4.63
N LYS A 177 19.01 10.77 -5.02
CA LYS A 177 20.09 11.47 -5.75
C LYS A 177 21.02 12.28 -4.84
N ASP A 178 20.54 12.60 -3.65
CA ASP A 178 21.22 13.45 -2.67
C ASP A 178 20.74 13.01 -1.27
N PRO A 179 21.29 11.91 -0.73
CA PRO A 179 20.84 11.35 0.52
C PRO A 179 21.22 12.31 1.65
N ARG A 180 20.26 13.15 2.04
CA ARG A 180 20.37 14.06 3.18
C ARG A 180 20.33 13.34 4.53
N PHE A 181 19.95 12.06 4.52
CA PHE A 181 19.82 11.21 5.69
C PHE A 181 20.73 9.99 5.52
N VAL A 182 21.46 9.66 6.59
CA VAL A 182 22.27 8.44 6.69
C VAL A 182 21.63 7.58 7.77
N THR A 183 20.96 6.49 7.38
CA THR A 183 20.51 5.50 8.35
C THR A 183 21.72 4.71 8.82
N ILE A 184 22.15 4.97 10.06
CA ILE A 184 23.15 4.15 10.73
C ILE A 184 22.43 2.90 11.24
N VAL A 185 22.61 1.78 10.55
CA VAL A 185 22.19 0.48 11.08
C VAL A 185 23.21 0.11 12.15
N SER A 186 22.90 0.41 13.42
CA SER A 186 23.66 -0.12 14.54
C SER A 186 23.36 -1.61 14.65
N SER A 187 24.21 -2.43 14.03
CA SER A 187 24.26 -3.84 14.40
C SER A 187 24.77 -3.90 15.83
N ASP A 188 23.86 -4.09 16.79
CA ASP A 188 24.20 -4.44 18.17
C ASP A 188 24.96 -5.75 18.14
N THR A 189 26.28 -5.62 17.99
CA THR A 189 27.21 -6.73 18.13
C THR A 189 27.64 -6.64 19.58
N ASP A 190 26.94 -7.40 20.41
CA ASP A 190 27.26 -7.60 21.81
C ASP A 190 28.70 -8.13 21.91
N GLU A 191 29.55 -7.37 22.61
CA GLU A 191 30.83 -7.75 23.24
C GLU A 191 31.97 -8.30 22.34
N GLY A 192 33.07 -7.53 22.22
CA GLY A 192 34.37 -8.06 21.78
C GLY A 192 35.38 -7.02 21.31
N ASP A 193 36.38 -6.75 22.14
CA ASP A 193 37.47 -5.77 22.03
C ASP A 193 38.12 -5.47 20.66
N SER A 194 38.58 -4.22 20.58
CA SER A 194 39.74 -3.66 19.87
C SER A 194 39.57 -3.02 18.47
N ASP A 195 39.89 -1.72 18.50
CA ASP A 195 40.46 -0.84 17.48
C ASP A 195 39.62 -0.29 16.32
N SER A 196 39.29 1.00 16.50
CA SER A 196 39.15 2.03 15.47
C SER A 196 38.02 1.88 14.45
N LYS A 197 36.78 1.79 14.93
CA LYS A 197 35.63 2.24 14.11
C LYS A 197 35.38 3.71 14.39
N GLN A 198 35.68 4.55 13.42
CA GLN A 198 35.33 5.96 13.40
C GLN A 198 33.81 6.07 13.53
N ILE A 199 33.32 6.33 14.74
CA ILE A 199 31.92 6.59 15.02
C ILE A 199 31.60 7.91 14.34
N SER A 200 30.98 7.85 13.16
CA SER A 200 30.37 9.02 12.55
C SER A 200 29.16 9.38 13.39
N PHE A 201 29.32 10.36 14.26
CA PHE A 201 28.21 11.01 14.96
C PHE A 201 27.17 11.48 13.93
N PRO A 202 25.87 11.51 14.29
CA PRO A 202 24.86 12.09 13.42
C PRO A 202 25.27 13.53 13.10
N TYR A 203 25.30 13.87 11.80
CA TYR A 203 25.52 15.24 11.38
C TYR A 203 24.37 16.09 11.94
N GLU A 204 24.69 17.12 12.70
CA GLU A 204 23.72 18.18 13.02
C GLU A 204 23.29 18.82 11.70
N ILE A 205 22.00 18.67 11.36
CA ILE A 205 21.40 19.31 10.20
C ILE A 205 21.18 20.78 10.57
N TYR A 206 22.11 21.66 10.18
CA TYR A 206 21.92 23.10 10.26
C TYR A 206 21.21 23.62 9.01
N GLY A 207 20.24 24.52 9.21
CA GLY A 207 19.60 25.24 8.11
C GLY A 207 18.42 24.51 7.45
N VAL A 208 17.73 23.62 8.17
CA VAL A 208 16.37 23.22 7.76
C VAL A 208 15.53 24.50 7.69
N PRO A 209 14.96 24.87 6.52
CA PRO A 209 14.00 25.94 6.46
C PRO A 209 12.77 25.48 7.23
N GLY A 210 12.76 25.77 8.53
CA GLY A 210 11.55 25.75 9.33
C GLY A 210 10.60 26.80 8.76
N VAL A 211 9.37 26.38 8.54
CA VAL A 211 8.28 27.31 8.27
C VAL A 211 8.10 28.13 9.56
N LEU A 212 8.37 29.43 9.47
CA LEU A 212 7.89 30.43 10.43
C LEU A 212 6.37 30.53 10.35
#